data_AF-A0A222XAL2-F1
#
_entry.id   AF-A0A222XAL2-F1
#
_cell.length_a   1.000
_cell.length_b   1.000
_cell.length_c   1.000
_cell.angle_alpha   90.00
_cell.angle_beta   90.00
_cell.angle_gamma   90.00
#
_symmetry.space_group_name_H-M   'P 1'
#
loop_
_entity.id
_entity.type
_entity.pdbx_description
1 polymer ?
#
loop_
_entity_poly.entity_id
_entity_poly.type
_entity_poly.pdbx_seq_one_letter_code
_entity_poly.pdbx_strand_id
1 'polypeptide(L)'
;MHLCPVSPRPGALLWHDRIAGRGCARRCGWGSDVDVLFDDAVFVDYGFLAFEAPESAYRLVDPGFVSIGGQANGICGAQVPHALRMLTGLHTGHVPVRVERHDERPDVADEWEDVVEVSVTLLDAQYAVTAFEATEWLAALAPGEYRARWCAAGMDAGRDQDHAGRDEAPDRYLLQLWPQPAAPEVVVRQGSELAAYWAGAATTTPPPDLEALREQGWGAEVDDLADAWELTDEEVAERESLMLDVAWGDPPPSPTLREWGTQTVLLARLDRALLDELTDLSPAVLRALAVQATRTLVEQAGGLHRPLVLEALEVVARGGTLPEVWQNWESAARIFAPDTDDDRPDEGETVFSMVAFTDDERPPHIPMATDVAAIEALRGAATPHDGRAAAHAVFCLLSSADDPAVAAAEVRATITRLRATGA
;
A
#
# COMPACT_ATOMS: atom_id res chain seq x y z
N MET A 1 27.61 -17.22 27.38
CA MET A 1 27.61 -18.40 26.48
C MET A 1 26.18 -18.56 26.04
N HIS A 2 25.90 -18.24 24.76
CA HIS A 2 24.68 -18.50 23.98
C HIS A 2 23.32 -17.99 24.56
N LEU A 3 22.51 -17.20 23.83
CA LEU A 3 21.79 -17.48 22.56
C LEU A 3 20.81 -18.67 22.72
N CYS A 4 19.53 -18.61 22.35
CA CYS A 4 18.63 -17.49 21.96
C CYS A 4 17.16 -17.95 22.14
N PRO A 5 16.23 -17.05 22.51
CA PRO A 5 14.79 -17.16 22.21
C PRO A 5 14.43 -16.97 20.71
N VAL A 6 13.15 -17.17 20.37
CA VAL A 6 12.60 -17.07 18.99
C VAL A 6 11.10 -16.61 18.96
N SER A 7 10.76 -15.32 18.70
CA SER A 7 9.51 -14.62 18.23
C SER A 7 9.68 -13.05 18.32
N PRO A 8 9.21 -12.08 17.46
CA PRO A 8 8.39 -12.10 16.20
C PRO A 8 8.87 -11.12 15.04
N ARG A 9 8.02 -10.85 14.01
CA ARG A 9 8.04 -9.63 13.13
C ARG A 9 6.64 -9.24 12.58
N PRO A 10 6.32 -7.93 12.41
CA PRO A 10 5.21 -7.43 11.55
C PRO A 10 5.58 -6.26 10.59
N GLY A 11 4.70 -5.92 9.62
CA GLY A 11 4.52 -4.52 9.14
C GLY A 11 4.56 -4.18 7.63
N ALA A 12 3.38 -3.84 7.07
CA ALA A 12 3.00 -2.77 6.11
C ALA A 12 3.86 -2.39 4.88
N LEU A 13 3.19 -1.98 3.77
CA LEU A 13 3.82 -1.49 2.53
C LEU A 13 3.00 -0.42 1.76
N LEU A 14 3.68 0.35 0.89
CA LEU A 14 3.08 1.33 -0.03
C LEU A 14 3.62 1.21 -1.48
N TRP A 15 2.86 1.78 -2.44
CA TRP A 15 2.95 1.48 -3.87
C TRP A 15 4.08 2.20 -4.64
N HIS A 16 4.82 1.46 -5.46
CA HIS A 16 4.87 1.63 -6.94
C HIS A 16 5.97 0.74 -7.59
N ASP A 17 5.61 0.07 -8.70
CA ASP A 17 6.25 0.20 -10.03
C ASP A 17 6.43 -1.15 -10.79
N ARG A 18 5.44 -1.53 -11.63
CA ARG A 18 5.69 -2.28 -12.88
C ARG A 18 4.51 -2.36 -13.86
N ILE A 19 4.54 -1.55 -14.92
CA ILE A 19 3.90 -1.88 -16.20
C ILE A 19 4.95 -1.85 -17.33
N ALA A 20 5.58 -3.00 -17.58
CA ALA A 20 6.38 -3.26 -18.78
C ALA A 20 6.62 -4.78 -18.92
N GLY A 21 5.80 -5.46 -19.72
CA GLY A 21 5.70 -6.92 -19.69
C GLY A 21 6.93 -7.69 -20.18
N ARG A 22 7.22 -8.82 -19.53
CA ARG A 22 7.98 -9.95 -20.11
C ARG A 22 7.52 -11.25 -19.45
N GLY A 23 6.52 -11.89 -20.06
CA GLY A 23 5.84 -13.04 -19.45
C GLY A 23 6.74 -14.27 -19.27
N CYS A 24 6.64 -14.90 -18.10
CA CYS A 24 7.16 -16.24 -17.85
C CYS A 24 6.03 -17.14 -17.30
N ALA A 25 5.01 -17.37 -18.12
CA ALA A 25 3.88 -18.24 -17.79
C ALA A 25 4.36 -19.68 -17.57
N ARG A 26 4.67 -20.03 -16.33
CA ARG A 26 5.03 -21.39 -15.90
C ARG A 26 3.76 -22.25 -15.83
N ARG A 27 3.25 -22.63 -17.00
CA ARG A 27 2.15 -23.59 -17.15
C ARG A 27 2.48 -24.93 -16.49
N CYS A 28 2.04 -25.08 -15.24
CA CYS A 28 1.65 -26.35 -14.67
C CYS A 28 0.18 -26.56 -15.03
N GLY A 29 -0.20 -27.77 -15.47
CA GLY A 29 -1.43 -27.96 -16.25
C GLY A 29 -2.70 -28.20 -15.44
N TRP A 30 -3.83 -27.84 -16.07
CA TRP A 30 -5.22 -28.14 -15.67
C TRP A 30 -5.78 -27.34 -14.49
N GLY A 31 -6.16 -26.09 -14.79
CA GLY A 31 -6.99 -25.18 -13.99
C GLY A 31 -7.43 -24.01 -14.90
N SER A 32 -8.30 -23.12 -14.41
CA SER A 32 -8.47 -21.79 -15.01
C SER A 32 -7.17 -20.98 -14.91
N ASP A 33 -6.95 -20.01 -15.80
CA ASP A 33 -5.90 -19.01 -15.57
C ASP A 33 -6.36 -18.10 -14.41
N VAL A 34 -5.53 -17.97 -13.38
CA VAL A 34 -5.81 -17.23 -12.13
C VAL A 34 -4.67 -16.25 -11.86
N ASP A 35 -5.01 -14.97 -11.78
CA ASP A 35 -4.11 -13.89 -11.40
C ASP A 35 -4.21 -13.68 -9.88
N VAL A 36 -3.18 -14.08 -9.12
CA VAL A 36 -3.12 -13.80 -7.68
C VAL A 36 -2.67 -12.35 -7.48
N LEU A 37 -3.53 -11.54 -6.88
CA LEU A 37 -3.30 -10.10 -6.68
C LEU A 37 -2.68 -9.79 -5.31
N PHE A 38 -2.96 -10.62 -4.30
CA PHE A 38 -2.42 -10.57 -2.94
C PHE A 38 -2.57 -11.96 -2.27
N ASP A 39 -1.66 -12.33 -1.37
CA ASP A 39 -1.62 -13.65 -0.70
C ASP A 39 -0.72 -13.58 0.55
N ASP A 40 -1.17 -12.89 1.60
CA ASP A 40 -0.41 -12.66 2.85
C ASP A 40 -1.35 -12.39 4.04
N ALA A 41 -0.82 -12.14 5.25
CA ALA A 41 -1.62 -11.94 6.46
C ALA A 41 -1.84 -10.45 6.83
N VAL A 42 -3.07 -9.96 6.65
CA VAL A 42 -3.45 -8.57 6.93
C VAL A 42 -3.70 -8.37 8.43
N PHE A 43 -3.14 -7.30 9.02
CA PHE A 43 -3.47 -6.93 10.39
C PHE A 43 -4.85 -6.28 10.45
N VAL A 44 -5.82 -6.99 11.03
CA VAL A 44 -7.17 -6.52 11.32
C VAL A 44 -7.19 -5.83 12.69
N ASP A 45 -8.01 -4.79 12.80
CA ASP A 45 -8.58 -4.35 14.08
C ASP A 45 -10.09 -4.07 13.90
N TYR A 46 -10.86 -4.21 14.97
CA TYR A 46 -12.33 -4.14 15.00
C TYR A 46 -13.07 -5.14 14.09
N GLY A 47 -12.45 -6.26 13.73
CA GLY A 47 -13.10 -7.38 13.03
C GLY A 47 -13.54 -7.09 11.59
N PHE A 48 -12.86 -6.17 10.90
CA PHE A 48 -13.16 -5.82 9.52
C PHE A 48 -11.94 -5.64 8.63
N LEU A 49 -12.20 -5.81 7.33
CA LEU A 49 -11.39 -5.35 6.21
C LEU A 49 -12.27 -4.51 5.28
N ALA A 50 -11.66 -3.69 4.43
CA ALA A 50 -12.32 -3.16 3.24
C ALA A 50 -11.48 -3.45 1.99
N PHE A 51 -12.10 -3.33 0.81
CA PHE A 51 -11.45 -3.40 -0.49
C PHE A 51 -11.86 -2.14 -1.27
N GLU A 52 -10.90 -1.27 -1.55
CA GLU A 52 -11.17 0.12 -1.97
C GLU A 52 -9.99 0.78 -2.69
N ALA A 53 -10.22 1.96 -3.27
CA ALA A 53 -9.27 2.70 -4.10
C ALA A 53 -8.42 3.68 -3.28
N PRO A 54 -7.26 4.18 -3.79
CA PRO A 54 -6.33 5.02 -3.04
C PRO A 54 -6.94 6.23 -2.33
N GLU A 55 -7.92 6.87 -2.96
CA GLU A 55 -8.54 8.11 -2.47
C GLU A 55 -9.68 7.82 -1.45
N SER A 56 -10.23 6.60 -1.45
CA SER A 56 -11.20 6.12 -0.44
C SER A 56 -10.52 5.54 0.81
N ALA A 57 -9.33 4.96 0.66
CA ALA A 57 -8.58 4.22 1.69
C ALA A 57 -8.30 4.97 3.01
N TYR A 58 -8.46 6.29 3.03
CA TYR A 58 -8.26 7.13 4.22
C TYR A 58 -9.57 7.72 4.78
N ARG A 59 -10.74 7.38 4.20
CA ARG A 59 -12.02 8.03 4.52
C ARG A 59 -13.23 7.10 4.66
N LEU A 60 -13.21 5.88 4.13
CA LEU A 60 -14.30 4.91 4.32
C LEU A 60 -14.20 4.15 5.67
N VAL A 61 -14.16 4.91 6.76
CA VAL A 61 -14.62 4.41 8.07
C VAL A 61 -16.08 4.02 7.90
N ASP A 62 -16.52 2.81 8.28
CA ASP A 62 -17.92 2.39 8.18
C ASP A 62 -18.60 2.35 9.57
N PRO A 63 -19.04 3.50 10.13
CA PRO A 63 -19.50 3.61 11.51
C PRO A 63 -20.85 2.92 11.68
N GLY A 64 -20.80 1.72 12.27
CA GLY A 64 -21.99 0.90 12.53
C GLY A 64 -22.36 -0.05 11.39
N PHE A 65 -21.45 -0.30 10.45
CA PHE A 65 -21.62 -1.28 9.36
C PHE A 65 -22.83 -0.96 8.48
N VAL A 66 -22.92 0.27 7.97
CA VAL A 66 -24.01 0.66 7.04
C VAL A 66 -23.82 0.08 5.64
N SER A 67 -22.60 -0.34 5.28
CA SER A 67 -22.31 -0.97 3.98
C SER A 67 -22.98 -2.35 3.77
N ILE A 68 -23.38 -3.04 4.85
CA ILE A 68 -24.21 -4.27 4.83
C ILE A 68 -25.71 -3.98 5.00
N GLY A 69 -26.12 -2.71 5.06
CA GLY A 69 -27.50 -2.32 5.37
C GLY A 69 -28.54 -2.90 4.41
N GLY A 70 -29.50 -3.67 4.95
CA GLY A 70 -30.57 -4.32 4.18
C GLY A 70 -30.11 -5.51 3.33
N GLN A 71 -28.85 -5.94 3.41
CA GLN A 71 -28.37 -7.14 2.72
C GLN A 71 -28.84 -8.41 3.44
N ALA A 72 -29.07 -9.46 2.65
CA ALA A 72 -29.35 -10.81 3.12
C ALA A 72 -28.06 -11.56 3.52
N ASN A 73 -26.89 -11.04 3.13
CA ASN A 73 -25.59 -11.47 3.60
C ASN A 73 -25.08 -10.51 4.69
N GLY A 74 -24.32 -11.03 5.65
CA GLY A 74 -23.77 -10.23 6.76
C GLY A 74 -22.29 -9.85 6.65
N ILE A 75 -21.52 -10.52 5.79
CA ILE A 75 -20.04 -10.55 5.89
C ILE A 75 -19.32 -9.90 4.69
N CYS A 76 -20.05 -9.48 3.66
CA CYS A 76 -19.54 -8.72 2.52
C CYS A 76 -20.53 -7.61 2.15
N GLY A 77 -20.33 -6.43 2.73
CA GLY A 77 -21.06 -5.20 2.45
C GLY A 77 -20.69 -4.64 1.08
N ALA A 78 -21.71 -4.31 0.30
CA ALA A 78 -21.60 -3.78 -1.07
C ALA A 78 -22.65 -2.69 -1.35
N GLN A 79 -23.27 -2.11 -0.30
CA GLN A 79 -24.18 -0.97 -0.46
C GLN A 79 -23.46 0.37 -0.66
N VAL A 80 -22.19 0.48 -0.24
CA VAL A 80 -21.33 1.63 -0.57
C VAL A 80 -20.76 1.40 -1.97
N PRO A 81 -20.99 2.32 -2.93
CA PRO A 81 -20.44 2.17 -4.28
C PRO A 81 -18.91 2.03 -4.30
N HIS A 82 -18.42 1.19 -5.21
CA HIS A 82 -17.00 1.06 -5.59
C HIS A 82 -16.02 0.56 -4.51
N ALA A 83 -16.52 0.21 -3.33
CA ALA A 83 -15.79 -0.46 -2.26
C ALA A 83 -16.54 -1.73 -1.79
N LEU A 84 -15.85 -2.62 -1.09
CA LEU A 84 -16.45 -3.72 -0.34
C LEU A 84 -16.04 -3.65 1.13
N ARG A 85 -16.95 -3.98 2.04
CA ARG A 85 -16.67 -4.14 3.47
C ARG A 85 -16.73 -5.61 3.84
N MET A 86 -15.64 -6.18 4.31
CA MET A 86 -15.50 -7.61 4.56
C MET A 86 -15.34 -7.86 6.05
N LEU A 87 -16.11 -8.79 6.63
CA LEU A 87 -16.01 -9.10 8.06
C LEU A 87 -15.13 -10.31 8.32
N THR A 88 -14.46 -10.29 9.47
CA THR A 88 -13.60 -11.36 9.98
C THR A 88 -14.16 -11.99 11.25
N GLY A 89 -13.60 -13.12 11.68
CA GLY A 89 -13.90 -13.77 12.95
C GLY A 89 -13.16 -13.11 14.08
N LEU A 90 -11.83 -13.05 13.93
CA LEU A 90 -10.93 -12.35 14.83
C LEU A 90 -11.23 -10.85 14.87
N HIS A 91 -11.23 -10.26 16.06
CA HIS A 91 -11.41 -8.82 16.25
C HIS A 91 -10.10 -8.06 15.98
N THR A 92 -8.96 -8.53 16.51
CA THR A 92 -7.65 -7.88 16.29
C THR A 92 -6.51 -8.88 16.10
N GLY A 93 -5.73 -8.73 15.03
CA GLY A 93 -4.52 -9.52 14.75
C GLY A 93 -4.34 -9.82 13.27
N HIS A 94 -3.30 -10.59 12.93
CA HIS A 94 -2.99 -10.96 11.54
C HIS A 94 -3.84 -12.14 11.06
N VAL A 95 -4.77 -11.91 10.13
CA VAL A 95 -5.56 -12.97 9.48
C VAL A 95 -5.03 -13.25 8.06
N PRO A 96 -4.89 -14.51 7.62
CA PRO A 96 -4.51 -14.81 6.23
C PRO A 96 -5.60 -14.38 5.24
N VAL A 97 -5.24 -13.55 4.26
CA VAL A 97 -6.14 -13.09 3.18
C VAL A 97 -5.49 -13.33 1.82
N ARG A 98 -6.22 -13.98 0.93
CA ARG A 98 -5.84 -14.14 -0.47
C ARG A 98 -6.82 -13.40 -1.38
N VAL A 99 -6.31 -12.74 -2.41
CA VAL A 99 -7.11 -12.04 -3.42
C VAL A 99 -6.76 -12.56 -4.80
N GLU A 100 -7.76 -13.08 -5.51
CA GLU A 100 -7.62 -13.68 -6.84
C GLU A 100 -8.50 -12.99 -7.87
N ARG A 101 -7.97 -12.78 -9.06
CA ARG A 101 -8.73 -12.41 -10.25
C ARG A 101 -8.76 -13.59 -11.23
N HIS A 102 -9.95 -13.88 -11.75
CA HIS A 102 -10.23 -14.99 -12.67
C HIS A 102 -10.85 -14.43 -13.98
N ASP A 103 -10.64 -15.12 -15.11
CA ASP A 103 -11.31 -14.79 -16.38
C ASP A 103 -12.80 -15.14 -16.37
N GLU A 104 -13.19 -16.20 -15.66
CA GLU A 104 -14.57 -16.72 -15.55
C GLU A 104 -14.88 -17.06 -14.09
N ARG A 105 -16.16 -17.37 -13.77
CA ARG A 105 -16.59 -17.72 -12.40
C ARG A 105 -15.89 -18.99 -11.90
N PRO A 106 -15.07 -18.93 -10.83
CA PRO A 106 -14.44 -20.12 -10.26
C PRO A 106 -15.46 -21.01 -9.53
N ASP A 107 -15.17 -22.31 -9.49
CA ASP A 107 -15.85 -23.27 -8.60
C ASP A 107 -15.64 -22.89 -7.12
N VAL A 108 -16.57 -23.30 -6.25
CA VAL A 108 -16.48 -23.09 -4.80
C VAL A 108 -15.88 -24.34 -4.17
N ALA A 109 -14.69 -24.22 -3.56
CA ALA A 109 -14.06 -25.30 -2.83
C ALA A 109 -14.81 -25.60 -1.52
N ASP A 110 -14.91 -26.88 -1.15
CA ASP A 110 -15.70 -27.32 0.01
C ASP A 110 -15.12 -26.93 1.38
N GLU A 111 -13.89 -26.42 1.42
CA GLU A 111 -13.15 -26.01 2.62
C GLU A 111 -13.50 -24.62 3.18
N TRP A 112 -14.38 -23.89 2.50
CA TRP A 112 -14.92 -22.59 2.91
C TRP A 112 -16.27 -22.79 3.61
N GLU A 113 -16.47 -22.22 4.79
CA GLU A 113 -17.68 -22.45 5.60
C GLU A 113 -18.77 -21.42 5.30
N ASP A 114 -18.37 -20.16 5.08
CA ASP A 114 -19.22 -19.07 4.64
C ASP A 114 -18.74 -18.60 3.26
N VAL A 115 -19.67 -18.45 2.33
CA VAL A 115 -19.39 -18.03 0.95
C VAL A 115 -20.51 -17.13 0.46
N VAL A 116 -20.19 -15.86 0.22
CA VAL A 116 -21.14 -14.85 -0.26
C VAL A 116 -20.62 -14.24 -1.56
N GLU A 117 -21.52 -13.99 -2.50
CA GLU A 117 -21.20 -13.31 -3.76
C GLU A 117 -21.96 -11.99 -3.86
N VAL A 118 -21.26 -10.90 -4.13
CA VAL A 118 -21.78 -9.54 -4.35
C VAL A 118 -21.21 -8.98 -5.66
N SER A 119 -21.70 -7.83 -6.10
CA SER A 119 -21.18 -7.15 -7.30
C SER A 119 -20.52 -5.83 -6.90
N VAL A 120 -19.38 -5.52 -7.51
CA VAL A 120 -18.65 -4.26 -7.34
C VAL A 120 -18.19 -3.74 -8.69
N THR A 121 -18.45 -2.47 -8.98
CA THR A 121 -17.83 -1.77 -10.10
C THR A 121 -16.59 -1.09 -9.55
N LEU A 122 -15.41 -1.37 -10.09
CA LEU A 122 -14.18 -0.70 -9.63
C LEU A 122 -14.18 0.78 -10.07
N LEU A 123 -13.20 1.57 -9.65
CA LEU A 123 -12.97 2.94 -10.17
C LEU A 123 -11.52 3.28 -10.56
N ASP A 124 -10.57 2.36 -10.44
CA ASP A 124 -9.21 2.53 -10.96
C ASP A 124 -8.54 1.16 -11.16
N ALA A 125 -7.36 1.17 -11.79
CA ALA A 125 -6.41 0.06 -11.75
C ALA A 125 -5.81 -0.20 -10.35
N GLN A 126 -5.85 0.79 -9.44
CA GLN A 126 -5.27 0.72 -8.10
C GLN A 126 -6.35 0.42 -7.05
N TYR A 127 -6.19 -0.69 -6.34
CA TYR A 127 -7.02 -1.10 -5.21
C TYR A 127 -6.16 -1.69 -4.09
N ALA A 128 -6.62 -1.59 -2.85
CA ALA A 128 -6.01 -2.18 -1.66
C ALA A 128 -7.03 -2.99 -0.86
N VAL A 129 -6.53 -3.91 -0.02
CA VAL A 129 -7.25 -4.40 1.15
C VAL A 129 -6.81 -3.58 2.35
N THR A 130 -7.75 -2.90 2.99
CA THR A 130 -7.51 -1.99 4.12
C THR A 130 -8.06 -2.54 5.42
N ALA A 131 -7.48 -2.13 6.54
CA ALA A 131 -8.02 -2.25 7.90
C ALA A 131 -7.86 -0.90 8.60
N PHE A 132 -8.09 -0.83 9.92
CA PHE A 132 -8.02 0.44 10.66
C PHE A 132 -6.64 1.14 10.59
N GLU A 133 -5.54 0.38 10.67
CA GLU A 133 -4.16 0.91 10.51
C GLU A 133 -3.32 0.10 9.49
N ALA A 134 -3.95 -0.76 8.68
CA ALA A 134 -3.29 -1.55 7.64
C ALA A 134 -3.79 -1.17 6.23
N THR A 135 -2.92 -1.26 5.23
CA THR A 135 -3.25 -1.02 3.81
C THR A 135 -2.34 -1.88 2.96
N GLU A 136 -2.86 -3.03 2.53
CA GLU A 136 -2.13 -4.00 1.74
C GLU A 136 -2.60 -3.94 0.27
N TRP A 137 -1.71 -3.45 -0.58
CA TRP A 137 -2.06 -3.10 -1.95
C TRP A 137 -2.05 -4.28 -2.90
N LEU A 138 -3.00 -4.28 -3.84
CA LEU A 138 -3.11 -5.31 -4.86
C LEU A 138 -2.20 -5.06 -6.05
N ALA A 139 -1.88 -6.13 -6.79
CA ALA A 139 -1.46 -6.01 -8.18
C ALA A 139 -2.58 -5.36 -9.03
N ALA A 140 -2.19 -4.54 -10.01
CA ALA A 140 -3.12 -3.69 -10.75
C ALA A 140 -4.27 -4.47 -11.43
N LEU A 141 -5.50 -4.04 -11.18
CA LEU A 141 -6.73 -4.75 -11.54
C LEU A 141 -7.58 -3.89 -12.49
N ALA A 142 -7.80 -4.35 -13.73
CA ALA A 142 -8.39 -3.52 -14.76
C ALA A 142 -9.80 -2.99 -14.42
N PRO A 143 -10.10 -1.71 -14.68
CA PRO A 143 -11.46 -1.13 -14.70
C PRO A 143 -12.55 -2.05 -15.30
N GLY A 144 -13.64 -2.27 -14.55
CA GLY A 144 -14.85 -2.93 -15.01
C GLY A 144 -15.89 -3.22 -13.91
N GLU A 145 -17.00 -3.85 -14.30
CA GLU A 145 -17.94 -4.51 -13.39
C GLU A 145 -17.45 -5.93 -13.04
N TYR A 146 -17.33 -6.22 -11.75
CA TYR A 146 -16.90 -7.52 -11.24
C TYR A 146 -17.98 -8.15 -10.36
N ARG A 147 -18.05 -9.48 -10.42
CA ARG A 147 -18.58 -10.28 -9.33
C ARG A 147 -17.45 -10.52 -8.33
N ALA A 148 -17.69 -10.20 -7.08
CA ALA A 148 -16.82 -10.49 -5.97
C ALA A 148 -17.42 -11.64 -5.14
N ARG A 149 -16.58 -12.58 -4.73
CA ARG A 149 -16.91 -13.64 -3.78
C ARG A 149 -16.02 -13.51 -2.56
N TRP A 150 -16.62 -13.31 -1.40
CA TRP A 150 -15.92 -13.43 -0.11
C TRP A 150 -16.16 -14.84 0.43
N CYS A 151 -15.07 -15.57 0.61
CA CYS A 151 -15.04 -16.88 1.25
C CYS A 151 -14.33 -16.74 2.60
N ALA A 152 -14.92 -17.34 3.64
CA ALA A 152 -14.36 -17.38 4.98
C ALA A 152 -14.40 -18.79 5.55
N ALA A 153 -13.48 -19.09 6.47
CA ALA A 153 -13.45 -20.34 7.23
C ALA A 153 -12.73 -20.14 8.56
N GLY A 154 -13.27 -20.69 9.64
CA GLY A 154 -12.78 -20.51 11.02
C GLY A 154 -13.39 -19.32 11.78
N MET A 155 -14.40 -18.63 11.25
CA MET A 155 -14.90 -17.35 11.78
C MET A 155 -15.31 -17.41 13.25
N ASP A 156 -16.03 -18.46 13.67
CA ASP A 156 -16.43 -18.62 15.08
C ASP A 156 -15.23 -18.88 16.01
N ALA A 157 -14.18 -19.55 15.52
CA ALA A 157 -12.95 -19.77 16.28
C ALA A 157 -12.11 -18.48 16.39
N GLY A 158 -12.06 -17.67 15.33
CA GLY A 158 -11.41 -16.35 15.37
C GLY A 158 -12.10 -15.44 16.39
N ARG A 159 -13.43 -15.48 16.43
CA ARG A 159 -14.26 -14.76 17.39
C ARG A 159 -14.04 -15.21 18.84
N ASP A 160 -13.95 -16.52 19.08
CA ASP A 160 -13.66 -17.08 20.41
C ASP A 160 -12.22 -16.77 20.88
N GLN A 161 -11.29 -16.51 19.94
CA GLN A 161 -9.92 -16.07 20.20
C GLN A 161 -9.82 -14.55 20.44
N ASP A 162 -10.66 -13.75 19.77
CA ASP A 162 -10.84 -12.29 19.88
C ASP A 162 -9.58 -11.47 19.48
N HIS A 163 -8.48 -11.65 20.20
CA HIS A 163 -7.17 -11.04 19.96
C HIS A 163 -6.10 -12.11 19.73
N ALA A 164 -5.50 -12.21 18.54
CA ALA A 164 -4.52 -13.26 18.24
C ALA A 164 -3.10 -12.95 18.74
N GLY A 165 -2.71 -11.69 18.80
CA GLY A 165 -1.40 -11.26 19.32
C GLY A 165 -0.21 -11.79 18.50
N ARG A 166 0.32 -12.96 18.90
CA ARG A 166 1.40 -13.71 18.21
C ARG A 166 1.00 -15.13 17.81
N ASP A 167 -0.16 -15.62 18.26
CA ASP A 167 -0.69 -16.91 17.84
C ASP A 167 -1.26 -16.81 16.41
N GLU A 168 -1.29 -17.91 15.68
CA GLU A 168 -1.90 -17.98 14.34
C GLU A 168 -3.40 -17.72 14.44
N ALA A 169 -3.95 -16.89 13.54
CA ALA A 169 -5.39 -16.69 13.45
C ALA A 169 -6.05 -17.99 12.94
N PRO A 170 -7.08 -18.51 13.63
CA PRO A 170 -7.76 -19.75 13.24
C PRO A 170 -8.72 -19.53 12.05
N ASP A 171 -9.05 -18.28 11.75
CA ASP A 171 -9.84 -17.82 10.62
C ASP A 171 -8.98 -17.36 9.43
N ARG A 172 -9.40 -17.70 8.22
CA ARG A 172 -8.72 -17.37 6.95
C ARG A 172 -9.72 -16.98 5.86
N TYR A 173 -9.24 -16.24 4.86
CA TYR A 173 -10.09 -15.55 3.88
C TYR A 173 -9.61 -15.63 2.44
N LEU A 174 -10.57 -15.60 1.52
CA LEU A 174 -10.32 -15.53 0.08
C LEU A 174 -11.36 -14.62 -0.61
N LEU A 175 -10.88 -13.56 -1.26
CA LEU A 175 -11.64 -12.72 -2.18
C LEU A 175 -11.39 -13.18 -3.63
N GLN A 176 -12.41 -13.65 -4.33
CA GLN A 176 -12.32 -13.98 -5.76
C GLN A 176 -13.12 -12.99 -6.61
N LEU A 177 -12.48 -12.44 -7.64
CA LEU A 177 -13.02 -11.43 -8.53
C LEU A 177 -13.06 -11.97 -9.97
N TRP A 178 -14.21 -11.90 -10.64
CA TRP A 178 -14.30 -12.19 -12.08
C TRP A 178 -15.20 -11.17 -12.81
N PRO A 179 -14.89 -10.80 -14.07
CA PRO A 179 -15.73 -9.88 -14.84
C PRO A 179 -17.14 -10.42 -15.00
N GLN A 180 -18.14 -9.65 -14.57
CA GLN A 180 -19.54 -10.04 -14.68
C GLN A 180 -20.44 -8.81 -14.56
N PRO A 181 -21.50 -8.69 -15.37
CA PRO A 181 -22.51 -7.67 -15.17
C PRO A 181 -23.10 -7.68 -13.75
N ALA A 182 -23.37 -6.48 -13.22
CA ALA A 182 -23.91 -6.27 -11.89
C ALA A 182 -25.19 -7.09 -11.66
N ALA A 183 -25.21 -7.86 -10.57
CA ALA A 183 -26.28 -8.78 -10.23
C ALA A 183 -26.57 -8.76 -8.72
N PRO A 184 -27.79 -9.13 -8.27
CA PRO A 184 -28.10 -9.26 -6.85
C PRO A 184 -27.12 -10.15 -6.10
N GLU A 185 -26.95 -9.90 -4.81
CA GLU A 185 -26.13 -10.74 -3.95
C GLU A 185 -26.65 -12.20 -3.87
N VAL A 186 -25.75 -13.13 -3.57
CA VAL A 186 -26.09 -14.55 -3.36
C VAL A 186 -25.29 -15.06 -2.16
N VAL A 187 -25.99 -15.45 -1.09
CA VAL A 187 -25.41 -16.32 -0.05
C VAL A 187 -25.32 -17.72 -0.64
N VAL A 188 -24.11 -18.16 -0.99
CA VAL A 188 -23.84 -19.49 -1.57
C VAL A 188 -23.73 -20.54 -0.46
N ARG A 189 -23.12 -20.16 0.66
CA ARG A 189 -22.98 -20.98 1.86
C ARG A 189 -22.98 -20.08 3.09
N GLN A 190 -23.60 -20.55 4.17
CA GLN A 190 -23.50 -19.92 5.48
C GLN A 190 -23.35 -21.04 6.52
N GLY A 191 -22.24 -21.02 7.26
CA GLY A 191 -21.79 -22.08 8.17
C GLY A 191 -21.56 -21.61 9.60
N SER A 192 -21.01 -20.40 9.81
CA SER A 192 -20.70 -19.89 11.15
C SER A 192 -21.90 -19.25 11.85
N GLU A 193 -21.89 -19.27 13.19
CA GLU A 193 -22.81 -18.49 14.02
C GLU A 193 -22.56 -16.98 13.88
N LEU A 194 -21.31 -16.57 13.64
CA LEU A 194 -20.96 -15.17 13.41
C LEU A 194 -21.51 -14.61 12.10
N ALA A 195 -21.39 -15.33 10.97
CA ALA A 195 -21.99 -14.92 9.71
C ALA A 195 -23.54 -14.89 9.81
N ALA A 196 -24.13 -15.85 10.54
CA ALA A 196 -25.55 -15.85 10.84
C ALA A 196 -25.99 -14.65 11.69
N TYR A 197 -25.20 -14.27 12.70
CA TYR A 197 -25.43 -13.08 13.52
C TYR A 197 -25.38 -11.81 12.67
N TRP A 198 -24.36 -11.64 11.83
CA TRP A 198 -24.23 -10.44 11.00
C TRP A 198 -25.25 -10.37 9.88
N ALA A 199 -25.70 -11.49 9.31
CA ALA A 199 -26.83 -11.49 8.37
C ALA A 199 -28.13 -11.06 9.07
N GLY A 200 -28.33 -11.47 10.33
CA GLY A 200 -29.38 -10.95 11.19
C GLY A 200 -29.29 -9.43 11.39
N ALA A 201 -28.09 -8.92 11.71
CA ALA A 201 -27.85 -7.49 11.86
C ALA A 201 -28.13 -6.72 10.55
N ALA A 202 -27.53 -7.14 9.43
CA ALA A 202 -27.69 -6.59 8.09
C ALA A 202 -29.16 -6.39 7.69
N THR A 203 -30.02 -7.40 7.90
CA THR A 203 -31.46 -7.28 7.59
C THR A 203 -32.24 -6.30 8.49
N THR A 204 -31.66 -5.86 9.62
CA THR A 204 -32.26 -4.88 10.53
C THR A 204 -31.64 -3.48 10.43
N THR A 205 -30.40 -3.38 9.97
CA THR A 205 -29.76 -2.13 9.56
C THR A 205 -30.42 -1.64 8.26
N PRO A 206 -30.91 -0.38 8.17
CA PRO A 206 -31.42 0.14 6.90
C PRO A 206 -30.29 0.26 5.87
N PRO A 207 -30.57 0.10 4.56
CA PRO A 207 -29.62 0.49 3.51
C PRO A 207 -29.13 1.93 3.70
N PRO A 208 -27.88 2.23 3.35
CA PRO A 208 -27.30 3.55 3.51
C PRO A 208 -28.01 4.56 2.62
N ASP A 209 -28.31 5.74 3.17
CA ASP A 209 -28.80 6.87 2.40
C ASP A 209 -27.62 7.50 1.63
N LEU A 210 -27.42 7.04 0.39
CA LEU A 210 -26.33 7.47 -0.48
C LEU A 210 -26.46 8.93 -0.95
N GLU A 211 -27.60 9.62 -0.71
CA GLU A 211 -27.74 11.05 -0.97
C GLU A 211 -27.29 11.84 0.27
N ALA A 212 -27.79 11.46 1.45
CA ALA A 212 -27.37 12.07 2.73
C ALA A 212 -25.89 11.82 3.06
N LEU A 213 -25.30 10.70 2.63
CA LEU A 213 -23.86 10.45 2.75
C LEU A 213 -23.05 11.44 1.89
N ARG A 214 -23.42 11.63 0.62
CA ARG A 214 -22.79 12.63 -0.27
C ARG A 214 -22.87 14.05 0.29
N GLU A 215 -24.02 14.45 0.83
CA GLU A 215 -24.18 15.76 1.50
C GLU A 215 -23.26 15.93 2.73
N GLN A 216 -22.87 14.83 3.38
CA GLN A 216 -21.91 14.82 4.50
C GLN A 216 -20.44 14.72 4.03
N GLY A 217 -20.18 14.73 2.72
CA GLY A 217 -18.84 14.59 2.12
C GLY A 217 -18.37 13.15 1.92
N TRP A 218 -19.24 12.16 2.12
CA TRP A 218 -18.90 10.74 1.99
C TRP A 218 -19.07 10.29 0.55
N GLY A 219 -17.97 9.79 -0.03
CA GLY A 219 -17.98 9.34 -1.42
C GLY A 219 -18.02 10.46 -2.46
N ALA A 220 -17.86 11.73 -2.09
CA ALA A 220 -17.78 12.83 -3.07
C ALA A 220 -16.59 12.63 -4.05
N GLU A 221 -15.43 12.25 -3.51
CA GLU A 221 -14.25 11.88 -4.31
C GLU A 221 -14.48 10.58 -5.10
N VAL A 222 -15.38 9.71 -4.65
CA VAL A 222 -15.77 8.47 -5.36
C VAL A 222 -16.74 8.77 -6.52
N ASP A 223 -17.63 9.76 -6.39
CA ASP A 223 -18.40 10.31 -7.50
C ASP A 223 -17.48 11.02 -8.51
N ASP A 224 -16.50 11.80 -8.05
CA ASP A 224 -15.48 12.40 -8.91
C ASP A 224 -14.66 11.33 -9.67
N LEU A 225 -14.42 10.15 -9.10
CA LEU A 225 -13.86 9.00 -9.82
C LEU A 225 -14.87 8.31 -10.75
N ALA A 226 -16.17 8.30 -10.44
CA ALA A 226 -17.20 7.70 -11.29
C ALA A 226 -17.46 8.54 -12.55
N ASP A 227 -17.53 9.86 -12.42
CA ASP A 227 -17.52 10.80 -13.55
C ASP A 227 -16.21 10.68 -14.35
N ALA A 228 -15.10 10.27 -13.71
CA ALA A 228 -13.85 10.00 -14.42
C ALA A 228 -13.86 8.75 -15.31
N TRP A 229 -14.89 7.89 -15.23
CA TRP A 229 -15.00 6.68 -16.06
C TRP A 229 -15.67 6.89 -17.41
N GLU A 230 -16.24 8.07 -17.66
CA GLU A 230 -16.63 8.48 -19.01
C GLU A 230 -15.50 9.25 -19.75
N LEU A 231 -14.35 9.46 -19.10
CA LEU A 231 -13.19 10.18 -19.66
C LEU A 231 -12.32 9.31 -20.58
N THR A 232 -11.67 9.97 -21.52
CA THR A 232 -10.67 9.37 -22.43
C THR A 232 -9.26 9.34 -21.83
N ASP A 233 -8.35 8.55 -22.42
CA ASP A 233 -6.91 8.51 -22.06
C ASP A 233 -6.26 9.91 -21.98
N GLU A 234 -6.71 10.87 -22.79
CA GLU A 234 -6.21 12.25 -22.83
C GLU A 234 -6.71 13.06 -21.62
N GLU A 235 -7.96 12.87 -21.22
CA GLU A 235 -8.58 13.53 -20.06
C GLU A 235 -8.13 12.90 -18.73
N VAL A 236 -7.84 11.59 -18.70
CA VAL A 236 -7.20 10.93 -17.55
C VAL A 236 -5.78 11.49 -17.34
N ALA A 237 -4.99 11.63 -18.40
CA ALA A 237 -3.65 12.23 -18.32
C ALA A 237 -3.70 13.73 -17.96
N GLU A 238 -4.72 14.47 -18.42
CA GLU A 238 -4.97 15.84 -17.96
C GLU A 238 -5.32 15.87 -16.46
N ARG A 239 -6.14 14.94 -15.98
CA ARG A 239 -6.52 14.86 -14.55
C ARG A 239 -5.35 14.45 -13.65
N GLU A 240 -4.50 13.50 -14.06
CA GLU A 240 -3.24 13.21 -13.38
C GLU A 240 -2.34 14.46 -13.32
N SER A 241 -2.24 15.21 -14.42
CA SER A 241 -1.48 16.46 -14.45
C SER A 241 -2.07 17.55 -13.56
N LEU A 242 -3.40 17.63 -13.43
CA LEU A 242 -4.10 18.58 -12.55
C LEU A 242 -3.93 18.20 -11.07
N MET A 243 -4.07 16.91 -10.72
CA MET A 243 -3.79 16.39 -9.38
C MET A 243 -2.32 16.64 -8.99
N LEU A 244 -1.39 16.43 -9.92
CA LEU A 244 0.01 16.81 -9.75
C LEU A 244 0.16 18.32 -9.51
N ASP A 245 -0.33 19.17 -10.42
CA ASP A 245 -0.19 20.63 -10.31
C ASP A 245 -0.82 21.20 -9.02
N VAL A 246 -1.91 20.60 -8.51
CA VAL A 246 -2.46 20.88 -7.17
C VAL A 246 -1.50 20.43 -6.06
N ALA A 247 -0.93 19.23 -6.16
CA ALA A 247 0.00 18.69 -5.17
C ALA A 247 1.37 19.42 -5.13
N TRP A 248 1.75 20.10 -6.22
CA TRP A 248 2.89 21.00 -6.32
C TRP A 248 2.65 22.38 -5.69
N GLY A 249 1.42 22.90 -5.79
CA GLY A 249 1.07 24.26 -5.38
C GLY A 249 1.61 25.36 -6.30
N ASP A 250 1.53 26.61 -5.83
CA ASP A 250 2.06 27.79 -6.55
C ASP A 250 3.50 28.09 -6.06
N PRO A 251 4.54 28.07 -6.93
CA PRO A 251 4.49 27.93 -8.37
C PRO A 251 4.53 26.47 -8.90
N PRO A 252 3.85 26.20 -10.04
CA PRO A 252 3.82 24.88 -10.68
C PRO A 252 5.21 24.38 -11.10
N PRO A 253 5.36 23.07 -11.38
CA PRO A 253 6.64 22.48 -11.76
C PRO A 253 7.12 22.97 -13.13
N SER A 254 8.44 22.97 -13.31
CA SER A 254 9.05 23.10 -14.64
C SER A 254 8.73 21.86 -15.50
N PRO A 255 8.82 21.94 -16.85
CA PRO A 255 8.69 20.76 -17.71
C PRO A 255 9.65 19.63 -17.31
N THR A 256 10.88 19.98 -16.96
CA THR A 256 11.91 19.05 -16.42
C THR A 256 11.42 18.30 -15.18
N LEU A 257 10.74 18.97 -14.24
CA LEU A 257 10.22 18.31 -13.04
C LEU A 257 9.02 17.41 -13.32
N ARG A 258 8.16 17.75 -14.31
CA ARG A 258 7.09 16.83 -14.76
C ARG A 258 7.69 15.52 -15.31
N GLU A 259 8.79 15.59 -16.08
CA GLU A 259 9.51 14.39 -16.55
C GLU A 259 10.10 13.53 -15.40
N TRP A 260 10.34 14.11 -14.22
CA TRP A 260 10.85 13.37 -13.05
C TRP A 260 9.73 12.67 -12.26
N GLY A 261 8.47 13.03 -12.48
CA GLY A 261 7.29 12.30 -11.98
C GLY A 261 6.95 12.52 -10.50
N THR A 262 5.87 11.84 -10.07
CA THR A 262 5.13 12.04 -8.80
C THR A 262 6.00 12.14 -7.55
N GLN A 263 7.00 11.25 -7.41
CA GLN A 263 7.88 11.18 -6.24
C GLN A 263 8.66 12.49 -5.97
N THR A 264 8.82 13.36 -6.97
CA THR A 264 9.50 14.66 -6.77
C THR A 264 8.66 15.67 -5.98
N VAL A 265 7.34 15.52 -5.93
CA VAL A 265 6.44 16.31 -5.07
C VAL A 265 6.81 16.14 -3.59
N LEU A 266 7.23 14.94 -3.18
CA LEU A 266 7.60 14.67 -1.79
C LEU A 266 8.86 15.45 -1.37
N LEU A 267 9.86 15.54 -2.24
CA LEU A 267 11.02 16.40 -2.00
C LEU A 267 10.63 17.89 -1.98
N ALA A 268 9.72 18.32 -2.85
CA ALA A 268 9.25 19.71 -2.89
C ALA A 268 8.55 20.17 -1.60
N ARG A 269 7.83 19.25 -0.93
CA ARG A 269 7.18 19.52 0.37
C ARG A 269 8.18 19.77 1.51
N LEU A 270 9.40 19.24 1.39
CA LEU A 270 10.51 19.43 2.34
C LEU A 270 11.38 20.64 1.97
N ASP A 271 11.92 20.68 0.75
CA ASP A 271 12.72 21.78 0.22
C ASP A 271 12.57 21.89 -1.32
N ARG A 272 11.58 22.67 -1.76
CA ARG A 272 11.36 22.98 -3.18
C ARG A 272 12.55 23.68 -3.83
N ALA A 273 13.25 24.57 -3.12
CA ALA A 273 14.39 25.28 -3.68
C ALA A 273 15.55 24.31 -4.00
N LEU A 274 15.78 23.31 -3.14
CA LEU A 274 16.75 22.24 -3.39
C LEU A 274 16.37 21.43 -4.62
N LEU A 275 15.09 21.07 -4.77
CA LEU A 275 14.62 20.35 -5.94
C LEU A 275 14.82 21.15 -7.24
N ASP A 276 14.49 22.44 -7.26
CA ASP A 276 14.77 23.31 -8.42
C ASP A 276 16.29 23.42 -8.69
N GLU A 277 17.13 23.54 -7.64
CA GLU A 277 18.60 23.50 -7.74
C GLU A 277 19.13 22.18 -8.34
N LEU A 278 18.44 21.05 -8.15
CA LEU A 278 18.80 19.79 -8.80
C LEU A 278 18.61 19.85 -10.33
N THR A 279 17.67 20.64 -10.85
CA THR A 279 17.41 20.71 -12.30
C THR A 279 18.54 21.40 -13.08
N ASP A 280 19.35 22.22 -12.41
CA ASP A 280 20.57 22.86 -12.92
C ASP A 280 21.85 21.97 -12.80
N LEU A 281 21.69 20.67 -12.58
CA LEU A 281 22.80 19.72 -12.49
C LEU A 281 22.99 18.90 -13.77
N SER A 282 24.23 18.53 -14.06
CA SER A 282 24.52 17.55 -15.11
C SER A 282 23.99 16.17 -14.69
N PRO A 283 23.59 15.30 -15.64
CA PRO A 283 23.19 13.92 -15.34
C PRO A 283 24.25 13.14 -14.55
N ALA A 284 25.53 13.44 -14.77
CA ALA A 284 26.64 12.81 -14.07
C ALA A 284 26.74 13.24 -12.59
N VAL A 285 26.59 14.55 -12.29
CA VAL A 285 26.50 15.04 -10.89
C VAL A 285 25.22 14.52 -10.22
N LEU A 286 24.09 14.43 -10.93
CA LEU A 286 22.85 13.83 -10.40
C LEU A 286 23.05 12.36 -10.03
N ARG A 287 23.64 11.55 -10.92
CA ARG A 287 23.96 10.14 -10.64
C ARG A 287 24.94 10.00 -9.46
N ALA A 288 25.97 10.83 -9.41
CA ALA A 288 26.94 10.83 -8.31
C ALA A 288 26.30 11.25 -6.98
N LEU A 289 25.37 12.21 -6.99
CA LEU A 289 24.62 12.63 -5.81
C LEU A 289 23.68 11.51 -5.32
N ALA A 290 22.96 10.85 -6.24
CA ALA A 290 22.10 9.71 -5.91
C ALA A 290 22.91 8.60 -5.23
N VAL A 291 24.03 8.19 -5.83
CA VAL A 291 24.95 7.19 -5.26
C VAL A 291 25.47 7.62 -3.89
N GLN A 292 25.83 8.89 -3.70
CA GLN A 292 26.36 9.37 -2.42
C GLN A 292 25.27 9.44 -1.34
N ALA A 293 24.07 9.93 -1.65
CA ALA A 293 22.96 10.00 -0.70
C ALA A 293 22.49 8.60 -0.27
N THR A 294 22.25 7.69 -1.23
CA THR A 294 21.92 6.30 -0.94
C THR A 294 23.04 5.61 -0.15
N ARG A 295 24.32 5.88 -0.45
CA ARG A 295 25.44 5.35 0.34
C ARG A 295 25.42 5.86 1.79
N THR A 296 25.17 7.15 2.03
CA THR A 296 25.08 7.71 3.39
C THR A 296 23.98 7.03 4.20
N LEU A 297 22.78 6.86 3.62
CA LEU A 297 21.66 6.16 4.26
C LEU A 297 22.01 4.71 4.58
N VAL A 298 22.60 4.00 3.61
CA VAL A 298 23.11 2.62 3.80
C VAL A 298 24.17 2.54 4.89
N GLU A 299 25.03 3.55 5.03
CA GLU A 299 26.07 3.63 6.08
C GLU A 299 25.45 3.89 7.47
N GLN A 300 24.44 4.76 7.55
CA GLN A 300 23.64 5.00 8.77
C GLN A 300 22.84 3.76 9.20
N ALA A 301 22.30 3.00 8.24
CA ALA A 301 21.66 1.69 8.46
C ALA A 301 22.67 0.52 8.61
N GLY A 302 23.97 0.81 8.70
CA GLY A 302 25.05 -0.17 8.91
C GLY A 302 25.29 -1.17 7.76
N GLY A 303 24.60 -1.02 6.62
CA GLY A 303 24.51 -2.03 5.55
C GLY A 303 25.76 -2.22 4.70
N LEU A 304 26.76 -1.34 4.75
CA LEU A 304 27.95 -1.37 3.89
C LEU A 304 28.83 -2.64 3.99
N HIS A 305 28.61 -3.49 4.99
CA HIS A 305 29.32 -4.77 5.15
C HIS A 305 28.66 -5.94 4.39
N ARG A 306 27.49 -5.73 3.75
CA ARG A 306 26.63 -6.78 3.22
C ARG A 306 26.77 -6.90 1.69
N PRO A 307 27.09 -8.08 1.12
CA PRO A 307 27.33 -8.23 -0.33
C PRO A 307 26.19 -7.71 -1.22
N LEU A 308 24.95 -8.10 -0.93
CA LEU A 308 23.76 -7.68 -1.69
C LEU A 308 23.56 -6.15 -1.71
N VAL A 309 23.97 -5.46 -0.64
CA VAL A 309 23.89 -4.00 -0.52
C VAL A 309 24.96 -3.32 -1.38
N LEU A 310 26.17 -3.89 -1.43
CA LEU A 310 27.24 -3.41 -2.30
C LEU A 310 26.90 -3.63 -3.78
N GLU A 311 26.35 -4.79 -4.13
CA GLU A 311 25.81 -5.07 -5.46
C GLU A 311 24.68 -4.10 -5.85
N ALA A 312 23.78 -3.77 -4.91
CA ALA A 312 22.71 -2.82 -5.12
C ALA A 312 23.24 -1.38 -5.35
N LEU A 313 24.25 -0.94 -4.59
CA LEU A 313 24.93 0.34 -4.83
C LEU A 313 25.63 0.37 -6.20
N GLU A 314 26.21 -0.73 -6.66
CA GLU A 314 26.76 -0.83 -8.03
C GLU A 314 25.68 -0.78 -9.12
N VAL A 315 24.45 -1.23 -8.83
CA VAL A 315 23.30 -1.10 -9.75
C VAL A 315 22.81 0.34 -9.80
N VAL A 316 22.64 0.99 -8.65
CA VAL A 316 22.29 2.43 -8.53
C VAL A 316 23.33 3.30 -9.26
N ALA A 317 24.63 3.00 -9.12
CA ALA A 317 25.70 3.73 -9.81
C ALA A 317 25.70 3.59 -11.34
N ARG A 318 24.99 2.60 -11.89
CA ARG A 318 24.84 2.36 -13.33
C ARG A 318 23.45 2.71 -13.87
N GLY A 319 22.52 3.16 -13.03
CA GLY A 319 21.11 3.36 -13.41
C GLY A 319 20.41 2.08 -13.86
N GLY A 320 20.86 0.92 -13.36
CA GLY A 320 20.26 -0.38 -13.70
C GLY A 320 19.08 -0.74 -12.80
N THR A 321 18.33 -1.77 -13.19
CA THR A 321 17.25 -2.37 -12.38
C THR A 321 17.82 -3.33 -11.32
N LEU A 322 17.30 -3.28 -10.09
CA LEU A 322 17.73 -4.17 -9.01
C LEU A 322 17.23 -5.62 -9.15
N PRO A 323 17.97 -6.60 -8.58
CA PRO A 323 17.49 -7.97 -8.39
C PRO A 323 16.15 -8.07 -7.65
N GLU A 324 15.46 -9.19 -7.83
CA GLU A 324 14.11 -9.47 -7.31
C GLU A 324 13.98 -9.35 -5.77
N VAL A 325 15.05 -9.67 -5.03
CA VAL A 325 15.13 -9.52 -3.56
C VAL A 325 14.95 -8.08 -3.05
N TRP A 326 15.07 -7.08 -3.93
CA TRP A 326 14.83 -5.66 -3.62
C TRP A 326 13.45 -5.16 -4.07
N GLN A 327 12.71 -5.96 -4.85
CA GLN A 327 11.37 -5.60 -5.32
C GLN A 327 10.34 -5.86 -4.21
N ASN A 328 10.46 -7.00 -3.51
CA ASN A 328 9.73 -7.31 -2.27
C ASN A 328 10.39 -6.62 -1.06
N TRP A 329 9.59 -5.92 -0.25
CA TRP A 329 10.04 -5.13 0.91
C TRP A 329 10.57 -5.98 2.06
N GLU A 330 9.83 -7.02 2.45
CA GLU A 330 10.21 -7.88 3.58
C GLU A 330 11.58 -8.54 3.34
N SER A 331 11.84 -8.95 2.10
CA SER A 331 13.12 -9.48 1.63
C SER A 331 14.26 -8.46 1.75
N ALA A 332 14.02 -7.19 1.39
CA ALA A 332 14.99 -6.11 1.58
C ALA A 332 15.20 -5.76 3.07
N ALA A 333 14.14 -5.77 3.88
CA ALA A 333 14.21 -5.56 5.33
C ALA A 333 14.94 -6.70 6.07
N ARG A 334 14.88 -7.94 5.57
CA ARG A 334 15.73 -9.05 6.04
C ARG A 334 17.22 -8.83 5.71
N ILE A 335 17.57 -8.06 4.68
CA ILE A 335 18.97 -7.68 4.41
C ILE A 335 19.48 -6.69 5.48
N PHE A 336 18.66 -5.73 5.91
CA PHE A 336 19.10 -4.72 6.88
C PHE A 336 19.06 -5.17 8.34
N ALA A 337 18.11 -6.04 8.68
CA ALA A 337 18.00 -6.69 9.98
C ALA A 337 17.92 -8.23 9.82
N PRO A 338 19.04 -8.91 9.50
CA PRO A 338 19.07 -10.36 9.34
C PRO A 338 18.97 -11.11 10.68
N ASP A 339 19.48 -10.49 11.75
CA ASP A 339 19.44 -11.04 13.12
C ASP A 339 18.16 -10.65 13.87
N THR A 340 17.09 -10.23 13.15
CA THR A 340 15.72 -10.34 13.66
C THR A 340 15.12 -11.67 13.24
N ASP A 341 15.86 -12.77 13.50
CA ASP A 341 15.22 -13.81 14.28
C ASP A 341 14.86 -13.15 15.63
N ASP A 342 13.63 -12.66 15.72
CA ASP A 342 12.76 -13.26 16.71
C ASP A 342 13.26 -13.17 18.20
N ASP A 343 13.83 -12.06 18.70
CA ASP A 343 14.39 -12.04 20.08
C ASP A 343 14.17 -10.72 20.85
N ARG A 344 12.91 -10.28 20.95
CA ARG A 344 12.48 -9.22 21.90
C ARG A 344 11.45 -9.78 22.89
N PRO A 345 11.69 -9.67 24.22
CA PRO A 345 10.73 -10.14 25.22
C PRO A 345 9.43 -9.32 25.18
N ASP A 346 8.30 -9.99 25.41
CA ASP A 346 6.92 -9.49 25.28
C ASP A 346 6.46 -8.40 26.27
N GLU A 347 7.41 -7.74 26.94
CA GLU A 347 7.12 -6.61 27.84
C GLU A 347 7.36 -5.24 27.16
N GLY A 348 7.56 -5.23 25.84
CA GLY A 348 7.59 -4.04 24.99
C GLY A 348 6.20 -3.62 24.54
N GLU A 349 5.47 -2.91 25.39
CA GLU A 349 4.18 -2.28 25.05
C GLU A 349 4.34 -1.34 23.83
N THR A 350 3.76 -1.71 22.67
CA THR A 350 3.79 -0.87 21.46
C THR A 350 2.83 0.30 21.62
N VAL A 351 3.27 1.35 22.30
CA VAL A 351 2.47 2.56 22.55
C VAL A 351 2.33 3.37 21.25
N PHE A 352 1.27 3.08 20.49
CA PHE A 352 0.78 3.96 19.43
C PHE A 352 0.28 5.28 20.04
N SER A 353 1.17 6.28 20.08
CA SER A 353 0.86 7.60 20.61
C SER A 353 0.23 8.48 19.52
N MET A 354 -1.09 8.35 19.35
CA MET A 354 -1.85 9.17 18.40
C MET A 354 -1.90 10.63 18.86
N VAL A 355 -1.06 11.49 18.25
CA VAL A 355 -1.05 12.94 18.50
C VAL A 355 -1.95 13.64 17.49
N ALA A 356 -3.18 13.94 17.90
CA ALA A 356 -4.08 14.79 17.13
C ALA A 356 -3.71 16.27 17.32
N PHE A 357 -3.36 16.95 16.23
CA PHE A 357 -3.09 18.40 16.23
C PHE A 357 -4.40 19.17 16.09
N THR A 358 -4.67 20.10 17.00
CA THR A 358 -5.98 20.77 17.15
C THR A 358 -6.05 22.17 16.54
N ASP A 359 -4.95 22.67 15.99
CA ASP A 359 -4.78 24.00 15.43
C ASP A 359 -4.06 23.92 14.06
N ASP A 360 -4.09 24.99 13.26
CA ASP A 360 -3.44 25.11 11.93
C ASP A 360 -1.88 25.03 11.95
N GLU A 361 -1.26 24.56 13.04
CA GLU A 361 0.18 24.37 13.12
C GLU A 361 0.60 23.13 12.32
N ARG A 362 1.64 23.28 11.48
CA ARG A 362 2.22 22.16 10.72
C ARG A 362 2.64 21.04 11.69
N PRO A 363 2.26 19.77 11.47
CA PRO A 363 2.69 18.68 12.34
C PRO A 363 4.23 18.60 12.38
N PRO A 364 4.81 18.21 13.53
CA PRO A 364 6.24 18.09 13.70
C PRO A 364 6.80 17.01 12.76
N HIS A 365 8.01 17.23 12.25
CA HIS A 365 8.70 16.23 11.44
C HIS A 365 9.00 14.99 12.30
N ILE A 366 8.53 13.83 11.86
CA ILE A 366 8.87 12.53 12.44
C ILE A 366 9.88 11.87 11.49
N PRO A 367 11.15 11.69 11.89
CA PRO A 367 12.15 11.11 11.02
C PRO A 367 11.82 9.66 10.62
N MET A 368 11.92 9.36 9.33
CA MET A 368 11.85 8.01 8.79
C MET A 368 13.02 7.16 9.34
N ALA A 369 12.73 5.92 9.76
CA ALA A 369 13.74 5.00 10.25
C ALA A 369 14.86 4.78 9.21
N THR A 370 16.11 4.67 9.66
CA THR A 370 17.28 4.72 8.76
C THR A 370 17.42 3.51 7.85
N ASP A 371 16.95 2.35 8.27
CA ASP A 371 16.87 1.13 7.46
C ASP A 371 15.77 1.23 6.39
N VAL A 372 14.56 1.68 6.76
CA VAL A 372 13.46 2.02 5.84
C VAL A 372 13.96 3.01 4.77
N ALA A 373 14.61 4.09 5.20
CA ALA A 373 15.19 5.11 4.31
C ALA A 373 16.29 4.55 3.39
N ALA A 374 17.15 3.65 3.88
CA ALA A 374 18.19 3.01 3.08
C ALA A 374 17.62 2.04 2.03
N ILE A 375 16.53 1.33 2.34
CA ILE A 375 15.86 0.44 1.39
C ILE A 375 15.18 1.24 0.29
N GLU A 376 14.40 2.27 0.63
CA GLU A 376 13.75 3.14 -0.37
C GLU A 376 14.76 3.89 -1.23
N ALA A 377 15.83 4.44 -0.64
CA ALA A 377 16.89 5.08 -1.42
C ALA A 377 17.67 4.12 -2.33
N LEU A 378 17.71 2.81 -2.04
CA LEU A 378 18.23 1.82 -2.97
C LEU A 378 17.22 1.53 -4.10
N ARG A 379 15.94 1.31 -3.76
CA ARG A 379 14.86 1.02 -4.72
C ARG A 379 14.64 2.18 -5.70
N GLY A 380 14.39 3.38 -5.20
CA GLY A 380 14.10 4.57 -6.00
C GLY A 380 15.29 5.13 -6.80
N ALA A 381 16.53 4.93 -6.34
CA ALA A 381 17.72 5.35 -7.09
C ALA A 381 18.13 4.37 -8.21
N ALA A 382 17.59 3.15 -8.21
CA ALA A 382 17.83 2.10 -9.22
C ALA A 382 17.00 2.30 -10.50
N THR A 383 17.02 3.53 -11.02
CA THR A 383 16.34 3.97 -12.24
C THR A 383 17.35 4.54 -13.24
N PRO A 384 17.19 4.35 -14.57
CA PRO A 384 18.07 4.94 -15.58
C PRO A 384 17.97 6.46 -15.66
N HIS A 385 16.94 7.08 -15.07
CA HIS A 385 16.76 8.53 -15.11
C HIS A 385 17.48 9.22 -13.93
N ASP A 386 18.59 9.92 -14.21
CA ASP A 386 19.46 10.48 -13.17
C ASP A 386 18.78 11.50 -12.25
N GLY A 387 17.94 12.39 -12.80
CA GLY A 387 17.11 13.33 -12.03
C GLY A 387 16.19 12.64 -11.01
N ARG A 388 15.42 11.64 -11.44
CA ARG A 388 14.58 10.82 -10.55
C ARG A 388 15.39 10.13 -9.45
N ALA A 389 16.52 9.52 -9.81
CA ALA A 389 17.40 8.84 -8.86
C ALA A 389 17.96 9.81 -7.80
N ALA A 390 18.36 11.02 -8.20
CA ALA A 390 18.86 12.04 -7.29
C ALA A 390 17.75 12.58 -6.37
N ALA A 391 16.60 12.95 -6.93
CA ALA A 391 15.48 13.49 -6.15
C ALA A 391 14.94 12.49 -5.13
N HIS A 392 14.81 11.21 -5.49
CA HIS A 392 14.35 10.17 -4.56
C HIS A 392 15.37 9.91 -3.45
N ALA A 393 16.66 9.74 -3.77
CA ALA A 393 17.69 9.51 -2.76
C ALA A 393 17.89 10.72 -1.81
N VAL A 394 17.71 11.95 -2.32
CA VAL A 394 17.73 13.17 -1.51
C VAL A 394 16.47 13.28 -0.64
N PHE A 395 15.29 12.91 -1.14
CA PHE A 395 14.06 12.83 -0.33
C PHE A 395 14.25 11.90 0.87
N CYS A 396 14.70 10.66 0.66
CA CYS A 396 14.93 9.71 1.75
C CYS A 396 15.91 10.25 2.81
N LEU A 397 16.97 10.94 2.39
CA LEU A 397 18.00 11.51 3.26
C LEU A 397 17.50 12.71 4.09
N LEU A 398 16.59 13.52 3.54
CA LEU A 398 15.95 14.61 4.28
C LEU A 398 14.88 14.07 5.23
N SER A 399 14.06 13.12 4.79
CA SER A 399 13.02 12.49 5.61
C SER A 399 13.57 11.65 6.76
N SER A 400 14.78 11.09 6.67
CA SER A 400 15.41 10.35 7.77
C SER A 400 16.21 11.22 8.74
N ALA A 401 16.17 12.55 8.61
CA ALA A 401 16.92 13.48 9.45
C ALA A 401 16.04 14.09 10.56
N ASP A 402 16.65 14.33 11.73
CA ASP A 402 16.01 15.07 12.83
C ASP A 402 15.55 16.48 12.38
N ASP A 403 16.33 17.11 11.50
CA ASP A 403 16.04 18.39 10.86
C ASP A 403 16.32 18.30 9.34
N PRO A 404 15.27 18.23 8.49
CA PRO A 404 15.41 18.23 7.03
C PRO A 404 16.15 19.44 6.45
N ALA A 405 16.11 20.61 7.10
CA ALA A 405 16.80 21.81 6.62
C ALA A 405 18.33 21.70 6.82
N VAL A 406 18.77 21.02 7.89
CA VAL A 406 20.19 20.68 8.10
C VAL A 406 20.65 19.68 7.04
N ALA A 407 19.88 18.61 6.80
CA ALA A 407 20.19 17.64 5.74
C ALA A 407 20.23 18.29 4.34
N ALA A 408 19.30 19.20 4.03
CA ALA A 408 19.29 19.97 2.80
C ALA A 408 20.53 20.86 2.61
N ALA A 409 21.10 21.40 3.70
CA ALA A 409 22.36 22.13 3.65
C ALA A 409 23.57 21.20 3.38
N GLU A 410 23.58 19.99 3.95
CA GLU A 410 24.62 18.99 3.66
C GLU A 410 24.56 18.44 2.22
N VAL A 411 23.35 18.31 1.65
CA VAL A 411 23.15 17.97 0.23
C VAL A 411 23.72 19.08 -0.67
N ARG A 412 23.45 20.36 -0.40
CA ARG A 412 24.05 21.49 -1.15
C ARG A 412 25.58 21.55 -1.03
N ALA A 413 26.12 21.27 0.16
CA ALA A 413 27.57 21.12 0.34
C ALA A 413 28.13 19.93 -0.46
N THR A 414 27.37 18.85 -0.60
CA THR A 414 27.74 17.66 -1.40
C THR A 414 27.72 17.95 -2.90
N ILE A 415 26.66 18.57 -3.42
CA ILE A 415 26.57 19.08 -4.81
C ILE A 415 27.79 19.96 -5.14
N THR A 416 28.18 20.84 -4.21
CA THR A 416 29.34 21.73 -4.37
C THR A 416 30.66 20.94 -4.48
N ARG A 417 30.83 19.87 -3.70
CA ARG A 417 32.00 18.96 -3.81
C ARG A 417 32.02 18.20 -5.14
N LEU A 418 30.88 17.62 -5.55
CA LEU A 418 30.77 16.86 -6.80
C LEU A 418 31.04 17.71 -8.05
N ARG A 419 30.46 18.92 -8.11
CA ARG A 419 30.77 19.93 -9.14
C ARG A 419 32.26 20.27 -9.19
N ALA A 420 32.95 20.33 -8.04
CA ALA A 420 34.38 20.65 -7.97
C ALA A 420 35.30 19.48 -8.37
N THR A 421 34.86 18.22 -8.21
CA THR A 421 35.62 17.04 -8.65
C THR A 421 35.45 16.70 -10.13
N GLY A 422 34.51 17.35 -10.83
CA GLY A 422 34.17 17.02 -12.22
C GLY A 422 33.48 15.66 -12.37
N ALA A 423 32.59 15.35 -11.41
CA ALA A 423 31.78 14.13 -11.40
C ALA A 423 30.68 14.16 -12.46
#